data_AF-A0A1W9IQ26-F1
#
_entry.id   AF-A0A1W9IQ26-F1
#
_cell.length_a   1.000
_cell.length_b   1.000
_cell.length_c   1.000
_cell.angle_alpha   90.00
_cell.angle_beta   90.00
_cell.angle_gamma   90.00
#
_symmetry.space_group_name_H-M   'P 1'
#
loop_
_entity.id
_entity.type
_entity.pdbx_description
1 polymer ?
#
loop_
_entity_poly.entity_id
_entity_poly.type
_entity_poly.pdbx_seq_one_letter_code
_entity_poly.pdbx_strand_id
1 'polypeptide(L)' 'MTLDTVISGCVVFFLDSPEGLDHQRMALVRDCLDELIELTAELDTDSQTYFLRLRQLGEMLLTTTPQP' A
#
# COMPACT_ATOMS: atom_id res chain seq x y z
N MET A 1 -2.85 -13.08 -4.55
CA MET A 1 -2.36 -12.74 -3.18
C MET A 1 -3.27 -11.63 -2.68
N THR A 2 -3.62 -11.58 -1.40
CA THR A 2 -4.52 -10.51 -0.92
C THR A 2 -3.75 -9.18 -0.84
N LEU A 3 -4.40 -8.08 -1.23
CA LEU A 3 -3.82 -6.72 -1.33
C LEU A 3 -3.12 -6.29 -0.03
N ASP A 4 -3.71 -6.64 1.10
CA ASP A 4 -3.20 -6.36 2.44
C ASP A 4 -1.87 -7.06 2.74
N THR A 5 -1.68 -8.29 2.25
CA THR A 5 -0.43 -9.05 2.43
C THR A 5 0.71 -8.39 1.66
N VAL A 6 0.45 -7.93 0.43
CA VAL A 6 1.46 -7.26 -0.41
C VAL A 6 1.87 -5.93 0.22
N ILE A 7 0.88 -5.09 0.58
CA ILE A 7 1.15 -3.79 1.20
C ILE A 7 1.85 -3.97 2.55
N SER A 8 1.42 -4.90 3.40
CA SER A 8 2.07 -5.18 4.68
C SER A 8 3.51 -5.65 4.52
N GLY A 9 3.79 -6.50 3.52
CA GLY A 9 5.16 -6.90 3.17
C GLY A 9 6.02 -5.72 2.74
N CYS A 10 5.46 -4.77 1.98
CA CYS A 10 6.16 -3.53 1.61
C CYS A 10 6.40 -2.63 2.82
N VAL A 11 5.47 -2.53 3.77
CA VAL A 11 5.68 -1.79 5.02
C VAL A 11 6.84 -2.37 5.81
N VAL A 12 6.86 -3.69 6.03
CA VAL A 12 7.94 -4.36 6.76
C VAL A 12 9.28 -4.09 6.08
N PHE A 13 9.35 -4.24 4.76
CA PHE A 13 10.57 -3.94 4.02
C PHE A 13 11.01 -2.48 4.16
N PHE A 14 10.08 -1.52 4.05
CA PHE A 14 10.38 -0.10 4.20
C PHE A 14 10.93 0.23 5.59
N LEU A 15 10.39 -0.39 6.64
CA LEU A 15 10.85 -0.16 8.02
C LEU A 15 12.20 -0.82 8.32
N ASP A 16 12.50 -1.94 7.67
CA ASP A 16 13.76 -2.67 7.83
C ASP A 16 14.89 -2.14 6.91
N SER A 17 14.56 -1.31 5.91
CA SER A 17 15.47 -0.83 4.87
C SER A 17 15.74 0.68 5.03
N PRO A 18 16.99 1.11 5.31
CA PRO A 18 17.31 2.54 5.38
C PRO A 18 17.15 3.25 4.03
N GLU A 19 17.21 2.52 2.92
CA GLU A 19 16.97 3.05 1.57
C GLU A 19 15.48 3.13 1.20
N GLY A 20 14.57 2.66 2.06
CA GLY A 20 13.14 2.56 1.80
C GLY A 20 12.79 1.53 0.73
N LEU A 21 11.73 1.78 -0.06
CA LEU A 21 11.25 0.86 -1.10
C LEU A 21 12.09 0.97 -2.38
N ASP A 22 12.45 -0.18 -2.96
CA ASP A 22 13.00 -0.24 -4.32
C ASP A 22 11.91 -0.06 -5.41
N HIS A 23 12.36 0.10 -6.65
CA HIS A 23 11.49 0.31 -7.81
C HIS A 23 10.47 -0.81 -8.03
N GLN A 24 10.85 -2.06 -7.74
CA GLN A 24 9.96 -3.20 -7.93
C GLN A 24 8.83 -3.17 -6.89
N ARG A 25 9.16 -2.89 -5.62
CA ARG A 25 8.17 -2.77 -4.55
C ARG A 25 7.28 -1.55 -4.72
N MET A 26 7.84 -0.43 -5.18
CA MET A 26 7.03 0.75 -5.56
C MET A 26 6.01 0.43 -6.66
N ALA A 27 6.39 -0.36 -7.67
CA ALA A 27 5.46 -0.80 -8.71
C ALA A 27 4.34 -1.69 -8.14
N LEU A 28 4.69 -2.66 -7.29
CA LEU A 28 3.71 -3.51 -6.62
C LEU A 28 2.71 -2.72 -5.77
N VAL A 29 3.17 -1.70 -5.04
CA VAL A 29 2.28 -0.84 -4.24
C VAL A 29 1.36 -0.04 -5.16
N ARG A 30 1.83 0.47 -6.30
CA ARG A 30 0.97 1.19 -7.27
C ARG A 30 -0.11 0.29 -7.85
N ASP A 31 0.24 -0.90 -8.29
CA ASP A 31 -0.73 -1.87 -8.82
C ASP A 31 -1.79 -2.21 -7.76
N CYS A 32 -1.38 -2.40 -6.50
CA CYS A 32 -2.32 -2.63 -5.40
C CYS A 32 -3.22 -1.41 -5.13
N LEU A 33 -2.72 -0.17 -5.30
CA LEU A 33 -3.53 1.03 -5.10
C LEU A 33 -4.60 1.16 -6.19
N ASP A 34 -4.28 0.83 -7.44
CA ASP A 34 -5.24 0.83 -8.54
C ASP A 34 -6.34 -0.24 -8.29
N GLU A 35 -5.95 -1.45 -7.88
CA GLU A 35 -6.91 -2.49 -7.48
C GLU A 35 -7.77 -2.07 -6.28
N LEU A 36 -7.20 -1.37 -5.29
CA LEU A 36 -7.94 -0.85 -4.14
C LEU A 36 -8.98 0.22 -4.53
N ILE A 37 -8.66 1.06 -5.52
CA ILE A 37 -9.61 2.07 -6.03
C ILE A 37 -10.81 1.39 -6.67
N GLU A 38 -10.59 0.40 -7.52
CA GLU A 38 -11.66 -0.37 -8.15
C GLU A 38 -12.50 -1.12 -7.12
N LEU A 39 -11.84 -1.83 -6.19
CA LEU A 39 -12.52 -2.60 -5.16
C LEU A 39 -13.36 -1.71 -4.22
N THR A 40 -12.81 -0.58 -3.77
CA THR A 40 -13.53 0.31 -2.84
C THR A 40 -14.78 0.94 -3.45
N ALA A 41 -14.82 1.13 -4.77
CA ALA A 41 -15.99 1.66 -5.47
C ALA A 41 -17.19 0.69 -5.46
N GLU A 42 -16.95 -0.62 -5.29
CA GLU A 42 -17.97 -1.67 -5.31
C GLU A 42 -18.47 -2.08 -3.92
N LEU A 43 -17.77 -1.64 -2.86
CA LEU A 43 -18.07 -2.03 -1.47
C LEU A 43 -19.09 -1.10 -0.81
N ASP A 44 -19.84 -1.63 0.15
CA ASP A 44 -20.66 -0.83 1.06
C ASP A 44 -19.80 -0.01 2.03
N THR A 45 -20.39 1.04 2.61
CA THR A 45 -19.67 2.01 3.45
C THR A 45 -18.98 1.38 4.67
N ASP A 46 -19.56 0.34 5.27
CA ASP A 46 -18.98 -0.30 6.44
C ASP A 46 -17.74 -1.12 6.05
N SER A 47 -17.81 -1.82 4.90
CA SER A 47 -16.71 -2.58 4.33
C SER A 47 -15.57 -1.70 3.78
N GLN A 48 -15.87 -0.50 3.26
CA GLN A 48 -14.88 0.42 2.68
C GLN A 48 -13.81 0.87 3.67
N THR A 49 -14.15 1.03 4.95
CA THR A 49 -13.25 1.65 5.95
C THR A 49 -11.90 0.93 6.03
N TYR A 50 -11.89 -0.39 5.97
CA TYR A 50 -10.65 -1.18 6.00
C TYR A 50 -9.77 -0.89 4.78
N PHE A 51 -10.35 -0.97 3.57
CA PHE A 51 -9.62 -0.79 2.32
C PHE A 51 -9.17 0.66 2.10
N LEU A 52 -9.91 1.65 2.60
CA LEU A 52 -9.48 3.05 2.60
C LEU A 52 -8.24 3.27 3.46
N ARG A 53 -8.17 2.64 4.64
CA ARG A 53 -6.96 2.69 5.50
C ARG A 53 -5.78 2.01 4.83
N LEU A 54 -6.03 0.88 4.16
CA LEU A 54 -4.99 0.17 3.42
C LEU A 54 -4.45 1.00 2.25
N ARG A 55 -5.33 1.71 1.54
CA ARG A 55 -4.95 2.65 0.47
C ARG A 55 -4.09 3.79 1.02
N GLN A 56 -4.51 4.42 2.12
CA GLN A 56 -3.73 5.47 2.78
C GLN A 56 -2.33 5.00 3.17
N LEU A 57 -2.21 3.77 3.66
CA LEU A 57 -0.92 3.18 4.00
C LEU A 57 -0.01 3.02 2.77
N GLY A 58 -0.55 2.51 1.65
CA GLY A 58 0.18 2.43 0.38
C GLY A 58 0.60 3.80 -0.17
N GLU A 59 -0.26 4.80 -0.08
CA GLU A 59 0.05 6.18 -0.49
C GLU A 59 1.18 6.80 0.36
N MET A 60 1.16 6.57 1.67
CA MET A 60 2.25 7.00 2.55
C MET A 60 3.58 6.33 2.19
N LEU A 61 3.59 5.03 1.87
CA LEU A 61 4.81 4.33 1.45
C LEU A 61 5.43 4.93 0.18
N LEU A 62 4.62 5.39 -0.77
CA LEU A 62 5.11 5.97 -2.03
C LEU A 62 5.57 7.43 -1.90
N THR A 63 5.10 8.14 -0.88
CA THR A 63 5.39 9.58 -0.68
C THR A 63 6.44 9.83 0.39
N THR A 64 6.68 8.86 1.26
CA THR A 64 7.68 8.98 2.33
C THR A 64 9.08 8.79 1.76
N THR A 65 9.90 9.85 1.83
CA THR A 65 11.34 9.73 1.61
C THR A 65 11.99 8.95 2.76
N PRO A 66 12.86 7.98 2.49
CA PRO A 66 13.58 7.24 3.53
C PRO A 66 14.34 8.22 4.44
N GLN A 67 14.25 8.04 5.76
CA GLN A 67 15.09 8.83 6.67
C GLN A 67 16.52 8.26 6.66
N PRO A 68 17.54 9.14 6.59
CA PRO A 68 18.95 8.72 6.57
C PRO A 68 19.43 8.14 7.90
#